data_AF-A0A0C3AXS5-F1
#
_entry.id   AF-A0A0C3AXS5-F1
#
_cell.length_a   1.000
_cell.length_b   1.000
_cell.length_c   1.000
_cell.angle_alpha   90.00
_cell.angle_beta   90.00
_cell.angle_gamma   90.00
#
_symmetry.space_group_name_H-M   'P 1'
#
loop_
_entity.id
_entity.type
_entity.pdbx_description
1 polymer ?
#
loop_
_entity_poly.entity_id
_entity_poly.type
_entity_poly.pdbx_seq_one_letter_code
_entity_poly.pdbx_strand_id
1 'polypeptide(L)'
;MCFASHMLQSHLGLSDVHPLETKLLLIDFDASENKRQVKGKATPKPWTGTGLFIAEFLRTKKRKIGYYELPPMPKLDAGAAVAYKKCVPSRLTDFPQMDIKKEEIVNWEEKMGVGVEDQHKLRYDAESAFWLLLYWTVLACPAGKDVKNHPIPENFWRDFTTLDKDTNYRSALLECLPKQVIMPEYGPLENLIKDMAKQLVGDYEVSQSKHRKDDAFLHEAFQRTILNFLFKHHSAPFMTLEKGLENRKVEERQLMRPPLSRASIAKNRASRSISVASSSTGVPPQSDISMSTRGGAETLAKRPRDEEVDDPRDVYNRPSKRRRFGR
;
A
#
# COMPACT_ATOMS: atom_id res chain seq x y z
N MET A 1 7.40 15.09 9.20
CA MET A 1 7.87 14.82 10.58
C MET A 1 7.09 15.71 11.52
N CYS A 2 5.95 15.24 12.04
CA CYS A 2 4.85 16.13 12.42
C CYS A 2 4.31 15.77 13.80
N PHE A 3 3.52 14.70 13.91
CA PHE A 3 2.99 14.28 15.21
C PHE A 3 4.05 13.58 16.09
N ALA A 4 4.87 12.70 15.51
CA ALA A 4 5.97 12.07 16.27
C ALA A 4 7.03 13.07 16.71
N SER A 5 7.34 14.06 15.87
CA SER A 5 8.27 15.14 16.21
C SER A 5 7.72 16.05 17.30
N HIS A 6 6.42 16.36 17.27
CA HIS A 6 5.73 17.04 18.37
C HIS A 6 5.81 16.23 19.67
N MET A 7 5.47 14.93 19.64
CA MET A 7 5.56 14.07 20.82
C MET A 7 6.98 13.97 21.38
N LEU A 8 7.98 13.92 20.50
CA LEU A 8 9.38 13.74 20.88
C LEU A 8 10.16 15.05 20.97
N GLN A 9 9.52 16.22 20.89
CA GLN A 9 10.21 17.51 20.74
C GLN A 9 11.30 17.74 21.80
N SER A 10 11.03 17.39 23.07
CA SER A 10 12.01 17.54 24.16
C SER A 10 13.19 16.58 24.02
N HIS A 11 12.97 15.39 23.46
CA HIS A 11 14.02 14.40 23.22
C HIS A 11 14.83 14.72 21.96
N LEU A 12 14.19 15.36 20.98
CA LEU A 12 14.81 15.76 19.71
C LEU A 12 15.50 17.12 19.78
N GLY A 13 15.42 17.84 20.90
CA GLY A 13 15.92 19.21 21.01
C GLY A 13 15.16 20.20 20.12
N LEU A 14 13.92 19.88 19.75
CA LEU A 14 13.04 20.74 18.96
C LEU A 14 12.17 21.61 19.88
N SER A 15 11.93 22.85 19.47
CA SER A 15 10.97 23.76 20.10
C SER A 15 9.81 24.03 19.15
N ASP A 16 8.62 24.23 19.71
CA ASP A 16 7.41 24.73 19.03
C ASP A 16 6.90 23.95 17.81
N VAL A 17 7.22 22.66 17.69
CA VAL A 17 6.64 21.80 16.64
C VAL A 17 5.16 21.63 16.93
N HIS A 18 4.29 22.16 16.07
CA HIS A 18 2.84 22.05 16.30
C HIS A 18 2.36 20.61 15.99
N PRO A 19 1.42 20.02 16.77
CA PRO A 19 0.98 18.62 16.57
C PRO A 19 0.38 18.35 15.18
N LEU A 20 -0.18 19.39 14.56
CA LEU A 20 -0.74 19.37 13.21
C LEU A 20 0.23 19.93 12.16
N GLU A 21 1.45 20.30 12.53
CA GLU A 21 2.43 20.84 11.60
C GLU A 21 2.89 19.74 10.67
N THR A 22 2.20 19.60 9.54
CA THR A 22 2.57 18.64 8.51
C THR A 22 2.91 19.28 7.19
N LYS A 23 4.10 18.92 6.68
CA LYS A 23 4.51 19.19 5.29
C LYS A 23 3.89 18.17 4.32
N LEU A 24 3.20 17.14 4.83
CA LEU A 24 2.49 16.16 4.02
C LEU A 24 1.07 16.65 3.76
N LEU A 25 0.77 16.89 2.50
CA LEU A 25 -0.57 17.16 2.00
C LEU A 25 -1.15 15.85 1.44
N LEU A 26 -2.28 15.41 2.00
CA LEU A 26 -3.07 14.35 1.39
C LEU A 26 -3.85 14.95 0.22
N ILE A 27 -3.79 14.31 -0.94
CA ILE A 27 -4.46 14.71 -2.18
C ILE A 27 -5.23 13.52 -2.74
N ASP A 28 -5.98 13.72 -3.82
CA ASP A 28 -6.70 12.67 -4.56
C ASP A 28 -7.82 11.98 -3.74
N PHE A 29 -8.78 12.78 -3.28
CA PHE A 29 -9.95 12.30 -2.53
C PHE A 29 -11.12 11.85 -3.42
N ASP A 30 -10.95 11.77 -4.75
CA ASP A 30 -12.03 11.45 -5.69
C ASP A 30 -12.57 10.02 -5.46
N ALA A 31 -11.69 9.11 -5.02
CA ALA A 31 -12.01 7.75 -4.63
C ALA A 31 -12.54 7.60 -3.18
N SER A 32 -12.61 8.69 -2.39
CA SER A 32 -13.00 8.61 -0.98
C SER A 32 -14.50 8.30 -0.79
N GLU A 33 -14.84 7.64 0.31
CA GLU A 33 -16.22 7.31 0.68
C GLU A 33 -16.64 8.03 1.97
N ASN A 34 -17.81 8.68 1.97
CA ASN A 34 -18.41 9.21 3.19
C ASN A 34 -19.19 8.12 3.93
N LYS A 35 -18.58 7.54 4.98
CA LYS A 35 -19.22 6.50 5.82
C LYS A 35 -20.45 6.95 6.59
N ARG A 36 -20.68 8.27 6.73
CA ARG A 36 -21.88 8.82 7.40
C ARG A 36 -23.06 9.00 6.46
N GLN A 37 -22.87 8.78 5.15
CA GLN A 37 -23.95 8.91 4.18
C GLN A 37 -24.93 7.75 4.36
N VAL A 38 -26.21 8.08 4.58
CA VAL A 38 -27.27 7.09 4.81
C VAL A 38 -27.36 6.14 3.61
N LYS A 39 -27.23 4.82 3.86
CA LYS A 39 -27.37 3.77 2.85
C LYS A 39 -28.72 3.95 2.14
N GLY A 40 -28.70 4.22 0.83
CA GLY A 40 -29.93 4.28 0.01
C GLY A 40 -30.03 5.37 -1.06
N LYS A 41 -29.08 6.32 -1.14
CA LYS A 41 -29.12 7.38 -2.19
C LYS A 41 -27.92 7.44 -3.13
N ALA A 42 -26.83 6.73 -2.85
CA ALA A 42 -25.64 6.73 -3.69
C ALA A 42 -25.42 5.34 -4.30
N THR A 43 -25.19 5.28 -5.61
CA THR A 43 -24.64 4.09 -6.25
C THR A 43 -23.27 3.80 -5.66
N PRO A 44 -22.93 2.53 -5.35
CA PRO A 44 -21.59 2.16 -4.92
C PRO A 44 -20.56 2.71 -5.91
N LYS A 45 -19.50 3.35 -5.42
CA LYS A 45 -18.40 3.74 -6.30
C LYS A 45 -17.77 2.48 -6.88
N PRO A 46 -17.30 2.51 -8.15
CA PRO A 46 -16.49 1.43 -8.67
C PRO A 46 -15.26 1.27 -7.77
N TRP A 47 -14.76 0.04 -7.67
CA TRP A 47 -13.59 -0.23 -6.88
C TRP A 47 -12.36 0.42 -7.53
N THR A 48 -11.83 1.45 -6.87
CA THR A 48 -10.71 2.26 -7.36
C THR A 48 -9.52 2.16 -6.41
N GLY A 49 -8.30 2.21 -6.95
CA GLY A 49 -7.07 2.25 -6.17
C GLY A 49 -5.89 1.63 -6.91
N THR A 50 -4.70 1.75 -6.35
CA THR A 50 -3.50 1.09 -6.86
C THR A 50 -3.46 -0.34 -6.34
N GLY A 51 -3.67 -1.33 -7.22
CA GLY A 51 -3.71 -2.75 -6.84
C GLY A 51 -2.46 -3.22 -6.08
N LEU A 52 -1.30 -2.60 -6.31
CA LEU A 52 -0.08 -2.90 -5.57
C LEU A 52 -0.21 -2.62 -4.05
N PHE A 53 -0.99 -1.63 -3.64
CA PHE A 53 -1.08 -1.24 -2.23
C PHE A 53 -2.39 -1.67 -1.59
N ILE A 54 -3.24 -2.38 -2.31
CA ILE A 54 -4.54 -2.76 -1.78
C ILE A 54 -4.38 -3.82 -0.67
N ALA A 55 -5.19 -3.68 0.38
CA ALA A 55 -5.25 -4.64 1.47
C ALA A 55 -5.61 -6.05 0.94
N GLU A 56 -5.01 -7.09 1.52
CA GLU A 56 -5.09 -8.46 1.05
C GLU A 56 -6.54 -8.94 0.97
N PHE A 57 -7.33 -8.69 2.01
CA PHE A 57 -8.73 -9.08 2.05
C PHE A 57 -9.55 -8.41 0.93
N LEU A 58 -9.32 -7.13 0.67
CA LEU A 58 -9.99 -6.43 -0.43
C LEU A 58 -9.57 -7.03 -1.78
N ARG A 59 -8.29 -7.40 -1.93
CA ARG A 59 -7.73 -8.00 -3.15
C ARG A 59 -8.33 -9.35 -3.50
N THR A 60 -8.32 -10.28 -2.54
CA THR A 60 -8.65 -11.70 -2.74
C THR A 60 -10.12 -11.97 -2.48
N LYS A 61 -10.80 -11.12 -1.69
CA LYS A 61 -12.15 -11.35 -1.15
C LYS A 61 -12.27 -12.67 -0.39
N LYS A 62 -11.14 -13.20 0.09
CA LYS A 62 -11.03 -14.48 0.78
C LYS A 62 -10.23 -14.28 2.07
N ARG A 63 -10.66 -14.94 3.15
CA ARG A 63 -9.83 -15.10 4.35
C ARG A 63 -9.01 -16.37 4.23
N LYS A 64 -7.81 -16.36 4.80
CA LYS A 64 -6.99 -17.57 4.94
C LYS A 64 -7.70 -18.51 5.92
N ILE A 65 -7.85 -19.78 5.54
CA ILE A 65 -8.36 -20.82 6.45
C ILE A 65 -7.17 -21.31 7.29
N GLY A 66 -7.40 -21.57 8.57
CA GLY A 66 -6.41 -22.15 9.48
C GLY A 66 -6.10 -21.29 10.69
N TYR A 67 -4.89 -21.46 11.22
CA TYR A 67 -4.45 -20.81 12.45
C TYR A 67 -3.92 -19.41 12.19
N TYR A 68 -4.42 -18.47 12.99
CA TYR A 68 -3.95 -17.11 13.08
C TYR A 68 -3.27 -16.88 14.43
N GLU A 69 -2.02 -16.44 14.38
CA GLU A 69 -1.25 -15.96 15.53
C GLU A 69 -1.38 -14.43 15.59
N LEU A 70 -2.25 -13.93 16.46
CA LEU A 70 -2.51 -12.49 16.59
C LEU A 70 -1.60 -11.91 17.68
N PRO A 71 -0.57 -11.12 17.31
CA PRO A 71 0.42 -10.64 18.27
C PRO A 71 -0.20 -9.66 19.28
N PRO A 72 0.39 -9.51 20.47
CA PRO A 72 -0.07 -8.52 21.44
C PRO A 72 0.08 -7.08 20.90
N MET A 73 -0.63 -6.15 21.53
CA MET A 73 -0.47 -4.72 21.27
C MET A 73 0.98 -4.30 21.61
N PRO A 74 1.72 -3.66 20.69
CA PRO A 74 3.07 -3.20 20.96
C PRO A 74 3.17 -2.35 22.23
N LYS A 75 4.12 -2.72 23.10
CA LYS A 75 4.43 -1.99 24.34
C LYS A 75 5.17 -0.72 23.99
N LEU A 76 4.72 0.44 24.48
CA LEU A 76 5.50 1.67 24.36
C LEU A 76 6.75 1.62 25.24
N ASP A 77 7.87 2.10 24.69
CA ASP A 77 9.08 2.37 25.45
C ASP A 77 8.79 3.36 26.58
N ALA A 78 9.47 3.24 27.71
CA ALA A 78 9.13 4.03 28.91
C ALA A 78 9.17 5.55 28.64
N GLY A 79 10.18 6.04 27.91
CA GLY A 79 10.26 7.45 27.52
C GLY A 79 9.19 7.86 26.50
N ALA A 80 8.94 7.02 25.49
CA ALA A 80 7.88 7.24 24.51
C ALA A 80 6.48 7.25 25.15
N ALA A 81 6.24 6.40 26.15
CA ALA A 81 4.96 6.26 26.84
C ALA A 81 4.57 7.56 27.59
N VAL A 82 5.54 8.26 28.18
CA VAL A 82 5.29 9.54 28.87
C VAL A 82 4.79 10.58 27.87
N ALA A 83 5.48 10.74 26.74
CA ALA A 83 5.09 11.64 25.67
C ALA A 83 3.72 11.26 25.07
N TYR A 84 3.54 9.97 24.77
CA TYR A 84 2.29 9.45 24.20
C TYR A 84 1.09 9.71 25.10
N LYS A 85 1.20 9.41 26.40
CA LYS A 85 0.15 9.64 27.40
C LYS A 85 -0.22 11.11 27.51
N LYS A 86 0.76 12.02 27.37
CA LYS A 86 0.51 13.47 27.41
C LYS A 86 -0.29 13.94 26.19
N CYS A 87 0.00 13.41 25.00
CA CYS A 87 -0.60 13.87 23.75
C CYS A 87 -1.95 13.20 23.43
N VAL A 88 -2.08 11.89 23.69
CA VAL A 88 -3.27 11.10 23.34
C VAL A 88 -3.69 10.15 24.47
N PRO A 89 -4.05 10.68 25.66
CA PRO A 89 -4.34 9.85 26.83
C PRO A 89 -5.50 8.88 26.61
N SER A 90 -6.54 9.28 25.87
CA SER A 90 -7.71 8.43 25.61
C SER A 90 -7.35 7.14 24.86
N ARG A 91 -6.36 7.19 23.95
CA ARG A 91 -5.93 6.02 23.18
C ARG A 91 -5.36 4.91 24.06
N LEU A 92 -4.75 5.25 25.19
CA LEU A 92 -4.27 4.26 26.16
C LEU A 92 -5.41 3.58 26.92
N THR A 93 -6.58 4.23 27.00
CA THR A 93 -7.81 3.65 27.55
C THR A 93 -8.54 2.81 26.51
N ASP A 94 -8.62 3.29 25.27
CA ASP A 94 -9.29 2.59 24.17
C ASP A 94 -8.54 1.31 23.76
N PHE A 95 -7.21 1.35 23.84
CA PHE A 95 -6.30 0.26 23.48
C PHE A 95 -5.35 -0.07 24.64
N PRO A 96 -5.87 -0.67 25.73
CA PRO A 96 -5.09 -0.93 26.93
C PRO A 96 -3.99 -1.95 26.66
N GLN A 97 -2.79 -1.67 27.15
CA GLN A 97 -1.65 -2.57 26.95
C GLN A 97 -1.78 -3.89 27.72
N MET A 98 -2.51 -3.89 28.85
CA MET A 98 -2.62 -5.04 29.77
C MET A 98 -3.53 -6.15 29.26
N ASP A 99 -4.66 -5.79 28.64
CA ASP A 99 -5.68 -6.76 28.22
C ASP A 99 -5.31 -7.48 26.92
N ILE A 100 -4.31 -6.93 26.20
CA ILE A 100 -3.80 -7.44 24.93
C ILE A 100 -2.35 -7.90 25.12
N LYS A 101 -2.00 -8.45 26.29
CA LYS A 101 -0.64 -8.95 26.59
C LYS A 101 -0.34 -10.33 26.01
N LYS A 102 -1.38 -11.13 25.78
CA LYS A 102 -1.22 -12.49 25.26
C LYS A 102 -1.47 -12.48 23.76
N GLU A 103 -0.57 -13.16 23.08
CA GLU A 103 -0.84 -13.69 21.76
C GLU A 103 -2.14 -14.47 21.80
N GLU A 104 -2.96 -14.27 20.78
CA GLU A 104 -4.21 -14.98 20.62
C GLU A 104 -4.08 -15.90 19.41
N ILE A 105 -4.30 -17.20 19.64
CA ILE A 105 -4.32 -18.20 18.58
C ILE A 105 -5.78 -18.47 18.24
N VAL A 106 -6.17 -18.19 16.99
CA VAL A 106 -7.52 -18.43 16.49
C VAL A 106 -7.46 -19.43 15.34
N ASN A 107 -8.26 -20.49 15.40
CA ASN A 107 -8.49 -21.36 14.25
C ASN A 107 -9.74 -20.89 13.49
N TRP A 108 -9.58 -20.41 12.27
CA TRP A 108 -10.68 -19.97 11.42
C TRP A 108 -11.08 -21.04 10.40
N GLU A 109 -12.36 -21.40 10.44
CA GLU A 109 -12.97 -22.35 9.51
C GLU A 109 -14.00 -21.64 8.61
N GLU A 110 -14.01 -21.97 7.32
CA GLU A 110 -14.85 -21.32 6.28
C GLU A 110 -16.36 -21.31 6.59
N LYS A 111 -16.83 -22.27 7.38
CA LYS A 111 -18.23 -22.41 7.78
C LYS A 111 -18.74 -21.28 8.68
N MET A 112 -17.87 -20.40 9.17
CA MET A 112 -18.25 -19.32 10.08
C MET A 112 -19.02 -18.16 9.43
N GLY A 113 -19.23 -18.18 8.10
CA GLY A 113 -20.38 -17.53 7.45
C GLY A 113 -20.61 -16.04 7.75
N VAL A 114 -19.57 -15.30 8.16
CA VAL A 114 -19.72 -13.87 8.44
C VAL A 114 -19.90 -13.19 7.10
N GLY A 115 -21.11 -12.66 6.88
CA GLY A 115 -21.42 -11.79 5.76
C GLY A 115 -20.34 -10.72 5.66
N VAL A 116 -19.50 -10.85 4.63
CA VAL A 116 -18.45 -9.88 4.36
C VAL A 116 -19.15 -8.61 3.95
N GLU A 117 -19.22 -7.63 4.85
CA GLU A 117 -19.53 -6.29 4.41
C GLU A 117 -18.37 -5.86 3.51
N ASP A 118 -18.64 -5.66 2.22
CA ASP A 118 -17.72 -5.11 1.20
C ASP A 118 -17.39 -3.63 1.45
N GLN A 119 -17.30 -3.24 2.73
CA GLN A 119 -17.03 -1.88 3.13
C GLN A 119 -15.54 -1.72 3.39
N HIS A 120 -15.00 -0.61 2.88
CA HIS A 120 -13.70 -0.13 3.28
C HIS A 120 -13.64 0.09 4.81
N LYS A 121 -12.56 -0.35 5.45
CA LYS A 121 -12.31 -0.28 6.89
C LYS A 121 -10.97 0.36 7.15
N LEU A 122 -10.85 1.05 8.28
CA LEU A 122 -9.65 1.82 8.62
C LEU A 122 -8.39 0.94 8.67
N ARG A 123 -8.48 -0.31 9.15
CA ARG A 123 -7.34 -1.24 9.12
C ARG A 123 -6.83 -1.56 7.71
N TYR A 124 -7.68 -1.53 6.68
CA TYR A 124 -7.24 -1.73 5.31
C TYR A 124 -6.35 -0.57 4.86
N ASP A 125 -6.62 0.65 5.34
CA ASP A 125 -5.71 1.80 5.13
C ASP A 125 -4.36 1.60 5.81
N ALA A 126 -4.33 1.02 7.02
CA ALA A 126 -3.06 0.72 7.69
C ALA A 126 -2.26 -0.31 6.89
N GLU A 127 -2.89 -1.40 6.45
CA GLU A 127 -2.24 -2.40 5.61
C GLU A 127 -1.73 -1.79 4.30
N SER A 128 -2.53 -0.95 3.63
CA SER A 128 -2.10 -0.22 2.44
C SER A 128 -0.90 0.68 2.68
N ALA A 129 -0.89 1.40 3.80
CA ALA A 129 0.24 2.24 4.21
C ALA A 129 1.51 1.40 4.48
N PHE A 130 1.37 0.20 5.06
CA PHE A 130 2.49 -0.73 5.22
C PHE A 130 3.07 -1.17 3.88
N TRP A 131 2.23 -1.58 2.93
CA TRP A 131 2.71 -2.00 1.60
C TRP A 131 3.39 -0.86 0.85
N LEU A 132 2.87 0.36 0.98
CA LEU A 132 3.49 1.56 0.43
C LEU A 132 4.85 1.85 1.07
N LEU A 133 4.95 1.75 2.39
CA LEU A 133 6.22 1.92 3.12
C LEU A 133 7.26 0.90 2.67
N LEU A 134 6.88 -0.38 2.58
CA LEU A 134 7.75 -1.45 2.11
C LEU A 134 8.26 -1.16 0.69
N TYR A 135 7.35 -0.80 -0.22
CA TYR A 135 7.68 -0.43 -1.61
C TYR A 135 8.75 0.66 -1.68
N TRP A 136 8.55 1.77 -0.96
CA TRP A 136 9.51 2.87 -0.94
C TRP A 136 10.84 2.48 -0.31
N THR A 137 10.82 1.67 0.74
CA THR A 137 12.04 1.23 1.43
C THR A 137 12.87 0.30 0.54
N VAL A 138 12.23 -0.59 -0.23
CA VAL A 138 12.91 -1.47 -1.19
C VAL A 138 13.56 -0.68 -2.32
N LEU A 139 12.86 0.34 -2.84
CA LEU A 139 13.36 1.19 -3.92
C LEU A 139 14.47 2.16 -3.49
N ALA A 140 14.57 2.47 -2.20
CA ALA A 140 15.52 3.44 -1.68
C ALA A 140 16.97 2.97 -1.88
N CYS A 141 17.80 3.88 -2.39
CA CYS A 141 19.25 3.75 -2.46
C CYS A 141 19.85 5.00 -1.81
N PRO A 142 20.86 4.90 -0.94
CA PRO A 142 21.55 6.06 -0.41
C PRO A 142 22.23 6.89 -1.51
N ALA A 143 22.32 8.20 -1.30
CA ALA A 143 23.06 9.07 -2.19
C ALA A 143 24.54 8.64 -2.30
N GLY A 144 25.08 8.73 -3.52
CA GLY A 144 26.46 8.32 -3.82
C GLY A 144 26.68 6.81 -4.00
N LYS A 145 25.65 5.97 -3.84
CA LYS A 145 25.72 4.54 -4.13
C LYS A 145 25.28 4.26 -5.57
N ASP A 146 25.99 3.33 -6.22
CA ASP A 146 25.62 2.86 -7.55
C ASP A 146 24.45 1.86 -7.45
N VAL A 147 23.29 2.26 -7.98
CA VAL A 147 22.08 1.45 -8.01
C VAL A 147 22.26 0.10 -8.71
N LYS A 148 23.21 -0.02 -9.65
CA LYS A 148 23.47 -1.25 -10.41
C LYS A 148 24.10 -2.35 -9.56
N ASN A 149 24.85 -1.97 -8.52
CA ASN A 149 25.50 -2.92 -7.61
C ASN A 149 24.56 -3.43 -6.52
N HIS A 150 23.34 -2.88 -6.45
CA HIS A 150 22.35 -3.22 -5.45
C HIS A 150 20.99 -3.48 -6.11
N PRO A 151 20.87 -4.47 -7.00
CA PRO A 151 19.58 -4.79 -7.61
C PRO A 151 18.59 -5.29 -6.57
N ILE A 152 17.30 -5.15 -6.85
CA ILE A 152 16.22 -5.76 -6.08
C ILE A 152 16.07 -7.21 -6.57
N PRO A 153 16.11 -8.23 -5.69
CA PRO A 153 15.98 -9.62 -6.11
C PRO A 153 14.67 -9.83 -6.90
N GLU A 154 14.78 -10.38 -8.11
CA GLU A 154 13.63 -10.51 -9.03
C GLU A 154 12.49 -11.33 -8.42
N ASN A 155 12.80 -12.45 -7.75
CA ASN A 155 11.79 -13.29 -7.12
C ASN A 155 11.02 -12.52 -6.05
N PHE A 156 11.72 -11.77 -5.19
CA PHE A 156 11.07 -10.90 -4.21
C PHE A 156 10.16 -9.88 -4.89
N TRP A 157 10.67 -9.19 -5.92
CA TRP A 157 9.91 -8.15 -6.59
C TRP A 157 8.65 -8.71 -7.27
N ARG A 158 8.77 -9.85 -7.95
CA ARG A 158 7.65 -10.57 -8.55
C ARG A 158 6.62 -10.92 -7.48
N ASP A 159 7.05 -11.57 -6.41
CA ASP A 159 6.16 -12.05 -5.33
C ASP A 159 5.45 -10.87 -4.63
N PHE A 160 6.12 -9.72 -4.52
CA PHE A 160 5.56 -8.50 -3.95
C PHE A 160 4.56 -7.78 -4.87
N THR A 161 4.88 -7.71 -6.17
CA THR A 161 4.11 -6.94 -7.17
C THR A 161 3.06 -7.73 -7.93
N THR A 162 3.07 -9.06 -7.83
CA THR A 162 2.07 -9.92 -8.48
C THR A 162 0.68 -9.62 -7.94
N LEU A 163 -0.26 -9.40 -8.86
CA LEU A 163 -1.67 -9.12 -8.56
C LEU A 163 -2.57 -10.36 -8.70
N ASP A 164 -1.99 -11.53 -8.95
CA ASP A 164 -2.71 -12.80 -9.04
C ASP A 164 -3.51 -13.05 -7.75
N LYS A 165 -4.83 -13.19 -7.89
CA LYS A 165 -5.77 -13.35 -6.78
C LYS A 165 -5.69 -14.74 -6.16
N ASP A 166 -5.24 -15.73 -6.93
CA ASP A 166 -5.23 -17.12 -6.48
C ASP A 166 -3.94 -17.48 -5.74
N THR A 167 -2.88 -16.68 -5.92
CA THR A 167 -1.61 -16.90 -5.23
C THR A 167 -1.33 -15.84 -4.17
N ASN A 168 -1.07 -16.28 -2.94
CA ASN A 168 -0.86 -15.39 -1.80
C ASN A 168 0.62 -15.24 -1.42
N TYR A 169 1.42 -14.76 -2.38
CA TYR A 169 2.84 -14.54 -2.18
C TYR A 169 3.14 -13.50 -1.07
N ARG A 170 2.23 -12.56 -0.83
CA ARG A 170 2.40 -11.52 0.19
C ARG A 170 2.41 -12.05 1.61
N SER A 171 1.58 -13.04 1.94
CA SER A 171 1.63 -13.64 3.27
C SER A 171 3.00 -14.24 3.56
N ALA A 172 3.64 -14.87 2.57
CA ALA A 172 5.00 -15.39 2.74
C ALA A 172 6.03 -14.25 3.01
N LEU A 173 5.84 -13.07 2.40
CA LEU A 173 6.67 -11.89 2.67
C LEU A 173 6.46 -11.30 4.06
N LEU A 174 5.26 -11.42 4.62
CA LEU A 174 4.97 -10.99 6.00
C LEU A 174 5.67 -11.90 7.03
N GLU A 175 5.72 -13.20 6.75
CA GLU A 175 6.36 -14.20 7.61
C GLU A 175 7.90 -14.10 7.54
N CYS A 176 8.46 -13.89 6.33
CA CYS A 176 9.91 -13.83 6.14
C CYS A 176 10.29 -12.85 5.03
N LEU A 177 10.77 -11.67 5.41
CA LEU A 177 11.39 -10.75 4.48
C LEU A 177 12.77 -11.28 4.05
N PRO A 178 13.03 -11.49 2.74
CA PRO A 178 14.33 -11.98 2.29
C PRO A 178 15.47 -11.04 2.69
N LYS A 179 16.64 -11.61 2.95
CA LYS A 179 17.86 -10.84 3.21
C LYS A 179 18.17 -9.94 2.00
N GLN A 180 18.79 -8.78 2.25
CA GLN A 180 19.27 -7.84 1.22
C GLN A 180 18.17 -7.18 0.36
N VAL A 181 16.90 -7.36 0.73
CA VAL A 181 15.80 -6.61 0.10
C VAL A 181 15.90 -5.13 0.42
N ILE A 182 16.31 -4.80 1.65
CA ILE A 182 16.55 -3.42 2.10
C ILE A 182 18.06 -3.17 2.06
N MET A 183 18.45 -1.96 1.65
CA MET A 183 19.85 -1.54 1.65
C MET A 183 20.44 -1.64 3.08
N PRO A 184 21.65 -2.19 3.26
CA PRO A 184 22.26 -2.35 4.59
C PRO A 184 22.34 -1.06 5.40
N GLU A 185 22.55 0.08 4.75
CA GLU A 185 22.58 1.40 5.37
C GLU A 185 21.25 1.81 6.00
N TYR A 186 20.15 1.26 5.49
CA TYR A 186 18.80 1.37 6.05
C TYR A 186 18.42 0.16 6.90
N GLY A 187 19.37 -0.69 7.27
CA GLY A 187 19.15 -1.95 8.00
C GLY A 187 18.23 -1.84 9.22
N PRO A 188 18.29 -0.78 10.05
CA PRO A 188 17.33 -0.62 11.15
C PRO A 188 15.86 -0.59 10.70
N LEU A 189 15.53 -0.05 9.51
CA LEU A 189 14.17 -0.07 8.96
C LEU A 189 13.65 -1.49 8.69
N GLU A 190 14.55 -2.46 8.46
CA GLU A 190 14.15 -3.86 8.31
C GLU A 190 13.47 -4.39 9.56
N ASN A 191 13.96 -4.02 10.75
CA ASN A 191 13.34 -4.43 12.02
C ASN A 191 11.98 -3.76 12.21
N LEU A 192 11.85 -2.47 11.86
CA LEU A 192 10.58 -1.77 11.89
C LEU A 192 9.54 -2.46 10.99
N ILE A 193 9.93 -2.76 9.75
CA ILE A 193 9.07 -3.44 8.77
C ILE A 193 8.67 -4.82 9.28
N LYS A 194 9.60 -5.62 9.83
CA LYS A 194 9.28 -6.93 10.40
C LYS A 194 8.30 -6.82 11.57
N ASP A 195 8.49 -5.85 12.47
CA ASP A 195 7.60 -5.68 13.61
C ASP A 195 6.21 -5.19 13.22
N MET A 196 6.10 -4.38 12.15
CA MET A 196 4.81 -4.05 11.53
C MET A 196 4.20 -5.26 10.82
N ALA A 197 4.99 -6.02 10.07
CA ALA A 197 4.53 -7.20 9.33
C ALA A 197 3.91 -8.26 10.25
N LYS A 198 4.50 -8.48 11.43
CA LYS A 198 3.91 -9.38 12.46
C LYS A 198 2.47 -9.01 12.81
N GLN A 199 2.15 -7.71 12.85
CA GLN A 199 0.78 -7.25 13.15
C GLN A 199 -0.19 -7.46 11.97
N LEU A 200 0.28 -7.90 10.79
CA LEU A 200 -0.53 -8.19 9.61
C LEU A 200 -0.71 -9.68 9.32
N VAL A 201 0.01 -10.57 10.01
CA VAL A 201 0.01 -12.02 9.71
C VAL A 201 -1.37 -12.67 9.91
N GLY A 202 -2.28 -12.04 10.67
CA GLY A 202 -3.63 -12.57 10.87
C GLY A 202 -4.77 -11.57 10.69
N ASP A 203 -5.99 -12.10 10.75
CA ASP A 203 -7.22 -11.31 10.61
C ASP A 203 -7.81 -10.99 11.99
N TYR A 204 -7.79 -9.72 12.38
CA TYR A 204 -8.33 -9.31 13.69
C TYR A 204 -9.86 -9.44 13.79
N GLU A 205 -10.59 -9.62 12.69
CA GLU A 205 -12.03 -9.88 12.78
C GLU A 205 -12.37 -11.18 13.46
N VAL A 206 -11.48 -12.17 13.32
CA VAL A 206 -11.71 -13.51 13.86
C VAL A 206 -11.32 -13.60 15.34
N SER A 207 -10.70 -12.56 15.89
CA SER A 207 -10.35 -12.46 17.31
C SER A 207 -11.58 -12.64 18.21
N GLN A 208 -11.38 -13.03 19.46
CA GLN A 208 -12.38 -13.00 20.53
C GLN A 208 -12.32 -11.67 21.32
N SER A 209 -11.23 -10.91 21.19
CA SER A 209 -11.07 -9.62 21.86
C SER A 209 -11.84 -8.52 21.15
N LYS A 210 -12.71 -7.82 21.90
CA LYS A 210 -13.42 -6.63 21.41
C LYS A 210 -12.46 -5.53 20.94
N HIS A 211 -11.33 -5.35 21.64
CA HIS A 211 -10.34 -4.32 21.28
C HIS A 211 -9.63 -4.65 19.97
N ARG A 212 -9.32 -5.93 19.71
CA ARG A 212 -8.68 -6.36 18.46
C ARG A 212 -9.61 -6.17 17.26
N LYS A 213 -10.92 -6.38 17.44
CA LYS A 213 -11.93 -6.15 16.39
C LYS A 213 -12.16 -4.69 16.04
N ASP A 214 -11.67 -3.75 16.85
CA ASP A 214 -11.80 -2.33 16.55
C ASP A 214 -11.00 -1.98 15.28
N ASP A 215 -11.65 -1.27 14.35
CA ASP A 215 -11.03 -0.93 13.05
C ASP A 215 -9.77 -0.06 13.19
N ALA A 216 -9.60 0.64 14.32
CA ALA A 216 -8.41 1.45 14.61
C ALA A 216 -7.30 0.69 15.36
N PHE A 217 -7.50 -0.59 15.71
CA PHE A 217 -6.51 -1.39 16.44
C PHE A 217 -5.17 -1.47 15.71
N LEU A 218 -5.20 -1.82 14.41
CA LEU A 218 -3.98 -1.98 13.63
C LEU A 218 -3.21 -0.67 13.47
N HIS A 219 -3.94 0.45 13.32
CA HIS A 219 -3.34 1.79 13.33
C HIS A 219 -2.65 2.09 14.65
N GLU A 220 -3.28 1.78 15.78
CA GLU A 220 -2.66 1.94 17.09
C GLU A 220 -1.39 1.11 17.21
N ALA A 221 -1.44 -0.16 16.79
CA ALA A 221 -0.29 -1.06 16.85
C ALA A 221 0.88 -0.50 16.03
N PHE A 222 0.61 -0.07 14.79
CA PHE A 222 1.62 0.58 13.94
C PHE A 222 2.16 1.87 14.54
N GLN A 223 1.30 2.72 15.07
CA GLN A 223 1.72 3.99 15.67
C GLN A 223 2.66 3.75 16.86
N ARG A 224 2.38 2.79 17.73
CA ARG A 224 3.27 2.43 18.85
C ARG A 224 4.59 1.86 18.36
N THR A 225 4.57 0.95 17.39
CA THR A 225 5.78 0.37 16.78
C THR A 225 6.66 1.45 16.15
N ILE A 226 6.08 2.33 15.33
CA ILE A 226 6.80 3.44 14.69
C ILE A 226 7.34 4.41 15.75
N LEU A 227 6.55 4.76 16.77
CA LEU A 227 6.99 5.68 17.81
C LEU A 227 8.18 5.13 18.60
N ASN A 228 8.14 3.86 19.00
CA ASN A 228 9.27 3.21 19.67
C ASN A 228 10.52 3.20 18.78
N PHE A 229 10.35 2.88 17.50
CA PHE A 229 11.45 2.92 16.54
C PHE A 229 12.07 4.31 16.45
N LEU A 230 11.25 5.36 16.28
CA LEU A 230 11.72 6.73 16.23
C LEU A 230 12.39 7.14 17.54
N PHE A 231 11.82 6.81 18.69
CA PHE A 231 12.40 7.08 19.99
C PHE A 231 13.81 6.48 20.12
N LYS A 232 13.96 5.20 19.77
CA LYS A 232 15.23 4.47 19.84
C LYS A 232 16.27 4.95 18.83
N HIS A 233 15.84 5.38 17.65
CA HIS A 233 16.74 5.64 16.52
C HIS A 233 16.83 7.09 16.08
N HIS A 234 16.17 8.04 16.75
CA HIS A 234 16.10 9.44 16.29
C HIS A 234 17.44 10.10 15.96
N SER A 235 18.50 9.75 16.70
CA SER A 235 19.86 10.29 16.50
C SER A 235 20.78 9.35 15.69
N ALA A 236 20.25 8.25 15.15
CA ALA A 236 21.05 7.30 14.41
C ALA A 236 21.41 7.87 13.02
N PRO A 237 22.64 7.65 12.51
CA PRO A 237 23.10 8.25 11.25
C PRO A 237 22.22 7.96 10.03
N PHE A 238 21.55 6.81 9.99
CA PHE A 238 20.67 6.44 8.87
C PHE A 238 19.41 7.31 8.78
N MET A 239 18.98 7.96 9.87
CA MET A 239 17.79 8.82 9.88
C MET A 239 17.98 10.10 9.05
N THR A 240 19.22 10.53 8.89
CA THR A 240 19.61 11.71 8.09
C THR A 240 20.29 11.33 6.77
N LEU A 241 20.31 10.03 6.44
CA LEU A 241 20.96 9.56 5.22
C LEU A 241 20.12 9.94 4.00
N GLU A 242 20.69 10.79 3.15
CA GLU A 242 20.01 11.23 1.93
C GLU A 242 19.75 10.05 0.99
N LYS A 243 18.53 9.99 0.44
CA LYS A 243 18.18 9.07 -0.64
C LYS A 243 18.71 9.63 -1.96
N GLY A 244 19.34 8.80 -2.77
CA GLY A 244 19.71 9.14 -4.14
C GLY A 244 18.49 9.44 -5.02
N LEU A 245 18.72 10.18 -6.11
CA LEU A 245 17.68 10.54 -7.07
C LEU A 245 17.13 9.30 -7.80
N GLU A 246 18.00 8.35 -8.11
CA GLU A 246 17.62 7.11 -8.78
C GLU A 246 17.09 6.07 -7.77
N ASN A 247 16.02 5.37 -8.17
CA ASN A 247 15.53 4.21 -7.45
C ASN A 247 16.34 2.97 -7.84
N ARG A 248 16.46 2.03 -6.91
CA ARG A 248 16.98 0.69 -7.20
C ARG A 248 16.14 0.03 -8.31
N LYS A 249 16.81 -0.77 -9.14
CA LYS A 249 16.18 -1.51 -10.24
C LYS A 249 16.09 -2.98 -9.87
N VAL A 250 15.08 -3.65 -10.43
CA VAL A 250 14.94 -5.10 -10.33
C VAL A 250 16.13 -5.74 -11.03
N GLU A 251 16.65 -6.82 -10.46
CA GLU A 251 17.66 -7.65 -11.09
C GLU A 251 17.19 -8.05 -12.48
N GLU A 252 17.84 -7.50 -13.51
CA GLU A 252 17.66 -8.01 -14.86
C GLU A 252 18.36 -9.36 -14.90
N ARG A 253 17.57 -10.44 -14.91
CA ARG A 253 18.11 -11.68 -15.45
C ARG A 253 18.51 -11.34 -16.87
N GLN A 254 19.82 -11.24 -17.10
CA GLN A 254 20.36 -11.58 -18.39
C GLN A 254 19.83 -12.98 -18.63
N LEU A 255 18.75 -13.09 -19.39
CA LEU A 255 18.29 -14.34 -19.92
C LEU A 255 19.54 -14.84 -20.62
N MET A 256 20.29 -15.73 -19.96
CA MET A 256 21.21 -16.60 -20.64
C MET A 256 20.29 -17.36 -21.56
N ARG A 257 20.07 -16.82 -22.76
CA ARG A 257 19.55 -17.58 -23.86
C ARG A 257 20.50 -18.76 -23.88
N PRO A 258 20.05 -19.99 -23.57
CA PRO A 258 20.92 -21.14 -23.72
C PRO A 258 21.53 -20.98 -25.11
N PRO A 259 22.87 -21.05 -25.25
CA PRO A 259 23.50 -20.82 -26.54
C PRO A 259 22.76 -21.70 -27.52
N LEU A 260 22.06 -21.07 -28.48
CA LEU A 260 21.20 -21.79 -29.41
C LEU A 260 22.09 -22.89 -29.97
N SER A 261 21.79 -24.15 -29.64
CA SER A 261 22.60 -25.25 -30.10
C SER A 261 22.68 -25.14 -31.62
N ARG A 262 23.85 -25.39 -32.22
CA ARG A 262 24.00 -25.32 -33.69
C ARG A 262 22.87 -26.08 -34.42
N ALA A 263 22.35 -27.15 -33.82
CA ALA A 263 21.19 -27.90 -34.30
C ALA A 263 19.88 -27.08 -34.36
N SER A 264 19.60 -26.24 -33.36
CA SER A 264 18.44 -25.34 -33.34
C SER A 264 18.56 -24.18 -34.34
N ILE A 265 19.78 -23.68 -34.57
CA ILE A 265 20.07 -22.70 -35.64
C ILE A 265 19.87 -23.34 -37.02
N ALA A 266 20.34 -24.59 -37.22
CA ALA A 266 20.20 -25.31 -38.49
C ALA A 266 18.73 -25.64 -38.83
N LYS A 267 17.92 -26.08 -37.86
CA LYS A 267 16.48 -26.32 -38.06
C LYS A 267 15.74 -25.04 -38.47
N ASN A 268 15.99 -23.92 -37.79
CA ASN A 268 15.35 -22.64 -38.12
C ASN A 268 15.78 -22.10 -39.49
N ARG A 269 17.00 -22.39 -39.93
CA ARG A 269 17.49 -22.03 -41.27
C ARG A 269 16.85 -22.90 -42.37
N ALA A 270 16.63 -24.19 -42.12
CA ALA A 270 15.94 -25.09 -43.05
C ALA A 270 14.45 -24.73 -43.25
N SER A 271 13.77 -24.28 -42.20
CA SER A 271 12.35 -23.89 -42.29
C SER A 271 12.09 -22.58 -43.06
N ARG A 272 13.08 -21.66 -43.11
CA ARG A 272 12.97 -20.43 -43.91
C ARG A 272 13.26 -20.62 -45.40
N SER A 273 13.86 -21.73 -45.80
CA SER A 273 14.16 -22.02 -47.21
C SER A 273 12.96 -22.63 -47.97
N ILE A 274 11.92 -23.10 -47.27
CA ILE A 274 10.80 -23.84 -47.89
C ILE A 274 9.62 -22.92 -48.25
N SER A 275 9.57 -21.69 -47.75
CA SER A 275 8.41 -20.78 -47.90
C SER A 275 8.45 -19.82 -49.10
N VAL A 276 9.42 -19.94 -50.02
CA VAL A 276 9.55 -19.03 -51.18
C VAL A 276 9.19 -19.70 -52.53
N ALA A 277 8.79 -20.97 -52.54
CA ALA A 277 8.50 -21.71 -53.78
C ALA A 277 7.07 -22.27 -53.82
N SER A 278 6.05 -21.41 -53.80
CA SER A 278 4.69 -21.77 -54.25
C SER A 278 3.80 -20.53 -54.43
N SER A 279 4.11 -19.73 -55.46
CA SER A 279 3.19 -18.70 -55.97
C SER A 279 3.04 -18.78 -57.50
N SER A 280 2.26 -19.74 -57.96
CA SER A 280 1.53 -19.76 -59.25
C SER A 280 0.67 -21.03 -59.19
N THR A 281 -0.59 -21.15 -59.55
CA THR A 281 -1.60 -20.41 -60.34
C THR A 281 -2.97 -20.91 -59.82
N GLY A 282 -4.04 -20.11 -59.85
CA GLY A 282 -5.38 -20.67 -59.66
C GLY A 282 -6.48 -19.70 -59.20
N VAL A 283 -7.25 -19.25 -60.19
CA VAL A 283 -8.58 -18.64 -60.21
C VAL A 283 -9.46 -18.83 -58.94
N PRO A 284 -10.20 -17.80 -58.47
CA PRO A 284 -11.09 -17.87 -57.33
C PRO A 284 -12.52 -18.29 -57.71
N PRO A 285 -13.23 -19.08 -56.87
CA PRO A 285 -14.69 -19.11 -56.91
C PRO A 285 -15.30 -18.20 -55.84
N GLN A 286 -16.31 -17.45 -56.28
CA GLN A 286 -17.27 -16.71 -55.49
C GLN A 286 -18.03 -17.63 -54.52
N SER A 287 -18.30 -17.15 -53.31
CA SER A 287 -19.67 -17.06 -52.75
C SER A 287 -19.64 -16.55 -51.30
N ASP A 288 -20.30 -15.40 -51.12
CA ASP A 288 -21.29 -15.08 -50.10
C ASP A 288 -21.11 -15.60 -48.68
N ILE A 289 -20.59 -14.75 -47.79
CA ILE A 289 -21.05 -14.69 -46.39
C ILE A 289 -21.13 -13.22 -45.94
N SER A 290 -22.25 -12.93 -45.28
CA SER A 290 -22.79 -11.64 -44.90
C SER A 290 -21.91 -10.77 -44.01
N MET A 291 -21.94 -9.47 -44.32
CA MET A 291 -21.61 -8.38 -43.41
C MET A 291 -22.60 -8.30 -42.24
N SER A 292 -22.08 -8.16 -41.02
CA SER A 292 -22.70 -7.31 -40.00
C SER A 292 -21.61 -6.69 -39.13
N THR A 293 -21.09 -5.57 -39.61
CA THR A 293 -20.24 -4.61 -38.92
C THR A 293 -21.10 -3.53 -38.26
N ARG A 294 -20.87 -3.30 -36.96
CA ARG A 294 -21.16 -2.05 -36.23
C ARG A 294 -20.45 -2.19 -34.89
N GLY A 295 -19.54 -1.33 -34.44
CA GLY A 295 -19.23 0.09 -34.64
C GLY A 295 -18.81 0.58 -33.24
N GLY A 296 -17.96 1.57 -33.01
CA GLY A 296 -17.11 2.41 -33.83
C GLY A 296 -16.04 2.97 -32.88
N ALA A 297 -14.86 3.26 -33.42
CA ALA A 297 -13.84 4.01 -32.71
C ALA A 297 -14.11 5.49 -32.95
N GLU A 298 -14.52 6.22 -31.91
CA GLU A 298 -14.59 7.67 -31.93
C GLU A 298 -13.25 8.27 -31.54
N THR A 299 -12.65 8.94 -32.52
CA THR A 299 -11.55 9.89 -32.40
C THR A 299 -12.07 11.18 -31.74
N LEU A 300 -11.63 11.43 -30.50
CA LEU A 300 -11.93 12.67 -29.79
C LEU A 300 -11.02 13.81 -30.30
N ALA A 301 -11.64 14.70 -31.05
CA ALA A 301 -11.09 15.97 -31.51
C ALA A 301 -10.81 16.91 -30.33
N LYS A 302 -9.65 17.58 -30.39
CA LYS A 302 -9.29 18.72 -29.53
C LYS A 302 -10.30 19.85 -29.74
N ARG A 303 -11.04 20.21 -28.67
CA ARG A 303 -11.78 21.48 -28.61
C ARG A 303 -10.82 22.61 -28.19
N PRO A 304 -10.98 23.82 -28.76
CA PRO A 304 -10.26 25.01 -28.33
C PRO A 304 -10.72 25.43 -26.93
N ARG A 305 -9.78 26.02 -26.20
CA ARG A 305 -9.92 26.54 -24.84
C ARG A 305 -10.47 27.96 -24.95
N ASP A 306 -11.73 28.15 -24.58
CA ASP A 306 -12.30 29.48 -24.44
C ASP A 306 -11.67 30.18 -23.24
N GLU A 307 -11.16 31.39 -23.48
CA GLU A 307 -10.67 32.32 -22.49
C GLU A 307 -11.86 32.89 -21.72
N GLU A 308 -11.97 32.56 -20.43
CA GLU A 308 -12.93 33.19 -19.53
C GLU A 308 -12.24 34.39 -18.85
N VAL A 309 -12.81 35.56 -19.12
CA VAL A 309 -12.38 36.89 -18.73
C VAL A 309 -12.67 37.13 -17.24
N ASP A 310 -11.69 37.70 -16.53
CA ASP A 310 -11.82 38.26 -15.19
C ASP A 310 -12.92 39.34 -15.12
N ASP A 311 -13.87 39.20 -14.19
CA ASP A 311 -14.59 40.35 -13.62
C ASP A 311 -14.64 40.23 -12.08
N PRO A 312 -13.85 41.04 -11.34
CA PRO A 312 -13.92 41.13 -9.90
C PRO A 312 -14.79 42.32 -9.53
N ARG A 313 -16.08 42.09 -9.27
CA ARG A 313 -16.92 43.07 -8.57
C ARG A 313 -18.15 42.43 -7.90
N ASP A 314 -17.97 42.27 -6.59
CA ASP A 314 -18.87 42.79 -5.55
C ASP A 314 -20.11 41.99 -5.09
N VAL A 315 -20.35 42.15 -3.78
CA VAL A 315 -21.60 41.97 -3.01
C VAL A 315 -22.06 40.56 -2.59
N TYR A 316 -21.88 40.18 -1.31
CA TYR A 316 -22.91 40.41 -0.27
C TYR A 316 -22.51 39.89 1.12
N ASN A 317 -22.43 40.86 2.04
CA ASN A 317 -22.59 40.76 3.49
C ASN A 317 -23.66 39.73 3.93
N ARG A 318 -23.31 38.88 4.91
CA ARG A 318 -24.30 38.21 5.77
C ARG A 318 -24.00 38.47 7.25
N PRO A 319 -24.96 39.02 8.02
CA PRO A 319 -24.78 39.28 9.45
C PRO A 319 -24.99 38.01 10.29
N SER A 320 -24.15 37.87 11.31
CA SER A 320 -24.20 36.80 12.31
C SER A 320 -25.36 37.00 13.30
N LYS A 321 -26.31 36.06 13.33
CA LYS A 321 -27.34 36.00 14.37
C LYS A 321 -26.75 35.41 15.65
N ARG A 322 -26.50 36.27 16.65
CA ARG A 322 -26.30 35.90 18.06
C ARG A 322 -27.59 35.27 18.61
N ARG A 323 -27.50 34.03 19.11
CA ARG A 323 -28.51 33.45 20.02
C ARG A 323 -28.17 33.85 21.46
N ARG A 324 -29.12 34.49 22.14
CA ARG A 324 -29.09 34.72 23.59
C ARG A 324 -29.53 33.44 24.31
N PHE A 325 -28.80 33.06 25.35
CA PHE A 325 -29.26 32.14 26.38
C PHE A 325 -30.18 32.90 27.34
N GLY A 326 -31.36 32.33 27.62
CA GLY A 326 -32.24 32.72 28.72
C GLY A 326 -31.96 31.83 29.94
N ARG A 327 -32.09 32.44 31.11
CA ARG A 327 -32.00 31.82 32.45
C ARG A 327 -33.11 30.83 32.71
#